data_AF-A0A6N3I006-F1
#
_entry.id   AF-A0A6N3I006-F1
#
_cell.length_a   1.000
_cell.length_b   1.000
_cell.length_c   1.000
_cell.angle_alpha   90.00
_cell.angle_beta   90.00
_cell.angle_gamma   90.00
#
_symmetry.space_group_name_H-M   'P 1'
#
loop_
_entity.id
_entity.type
_entity.pdbx_description
1 polymer ?
#
loop_
_entity_poly.entity_id
_entity_poly.type
_entity_poly.pdbx_seq_one_letter_code
_entity_poly.pdbx_strand_id
1 'polypeptide(L)' 'MYKKFALLLEKSNKTSYRVAKDTGISPTVFSDWKKGKSKPKIDKLKILADYFGVSIEYFLE' A
#
# COMPACT_ATOMS: atom_id res chain seq x y z
N MET A 1 -7.73 3.57 -3.85
CA MET A 1 -6.40 3.06 -3.43
C MET A 1 -5.97 3.50 -2.02
N TYR A 2 -5.44 4.71 -1.73
CA TYR A 2 -4.77 4.99 -0.43
C TYR A 2 -5.67 4.75 0.81
N LYS A 3 -6.96 5.07 0.73
CA LYS A 3 -7.93 4.76 1.81
C LYS A 3 -7.97 3.26 2.14
N LYS A 4 -7.95 2.40 1.11
CA LYS A 4 -7.95 0.94 1.27
C LYS A 4 -6.63 0.44 1.88
N PHE A 5 -5.51 1.04 1.48
CA PHE A 5 -4.23 0.79 2.15
C PHE A 5 -4.27 1.18 3.64
N ALA A 6 -4.83 2.34 3.98
CA ALA A 6 -4.98 2.77 5.37
C ALA A 6 -5.85 1.79 6.20
N LEU A 7 -6.95 1.30 5.64
CA LEU A 7 -7.79 0.28 6.29
C LEU A 7 -7.03 -1.01 6.57
N LEU A 8 -6.17 -1.45 5.64
CA LEU A 8 -5.34 -2.65 5.85
C LEU A 8 -4.27 -2.42 6.93
N LEU A 9 -3.72 -1.21 7.03
CA LEU A 9 -2.81 -0.83 8.10
C LEU A 9 -3.48 -0.92 9.47
N GLU A 10 -4.70 -0.38 9.59
CA GLU A 10 -5.50 -0.42 10.82
C GLU A 10 -5.86 -1.86 11.19
N LYS A 11 -6.38 -2.65 10.24
CA LYS A 11 -6.74 -4.07 10.47
C LYS A 11 -5.55 -4.94 10.85
N SER A 12 -4.38 -4.65 10.31
CA SER A 12 -3.16 -5.43 10.57
C SER A 12 -2.32 -4.88 11.73
N ASN A 13 -2.76 -3.80 12.38
CA ASN A 13 -2.00 -3.06 13.39
C ASN A 13 -0.55 -2.74 12.94
N LYS A 14 -0.40 -2.35 11.67
CA LYS A 14 0.90 -2.05 11.04
C LYS A 14 0.99 -0.57 10.69
N THR A 15 2.20 -0.03 10.75
CA THR A 15 2.47 1.32 10.26
C THR A 15 2.92 1.26 8.80
N SER A 16 2.70 2.34 8.04
CA SER A 16 3.23 2.47 6.69
C SER A 16 4.75 2.32 6.64
N TYR A 17 5.45 2.74 7.70
CA TYR A 17 6.89 2.53 7.86
C TYR A 17 7.25 1.04 7.94
N ARG A 18 6.50 0.25 8.70
CA ARG A 18 6.74 -1.20 8.78
C ARG A 18 6.53 -1.87 7.43
N VAL A 19 5.45 -1.52 6.74
CA VAL A 19 5.17 -2.04 5.39
C VAL A 19 6.28 -1.65 4.42
N ALA A 20 6.77 -0.41 4.46
CA ALA A 20 7.88 0.04 3.63
C ALA A 20 9.13 -0.84 3.83
N LYS A 21 9.45 -1.15 5.08
CA LYS A 21 10.61 -1.99 5.44
C LYS A 21 10.44 -3.43 4.98
N ASP A 22 9.25 -4.01 5.17
CA ASP A 22 8.99 -5.40 4.84
C ASP A 22 8.82 -5.64 3.33
N THR A 23 8.28 -4.66 2.58
CA THR A 23 8.00 -4.78 1.14
C THR A 23 9.10 -4.20 0.25
N GLY A 24 10.06 -3.47 0.83
CA GLY A 24 11.08 -2.73 0.07
C GLY A 24 10.53 -1.50 -0.68
N ILE A 25 9.25 -1.16 -0.54
CA ILE A 25 8.66 0.04 -1.14
C ILE A 25 9.10 1.27 -0.33
N SER A 26 9.72 2.25 -0.98
CA SER A 26 10.17 3.47 -0.32
C SER A 26 9.02 4.17 0.45
N PRO A 27 9.23 4.64 1.70
CA PRO A 27 8.24 5.37 2.48
C PRO A 27 7.66 6.60 1.77
N THR A 28 8.46 7.23 0.90
CA THR A 28 8.05 8.40 0.11
C THR A 28 6.92 8.07 -0.85
N VAL A 29 6.87 6.84 -1.36
CA VAL A 29 5.83 6.38 -2.30
C VAL A 29 4.46 6.39 -1.62
N PHE A 30 4.36 5.89 -0.38
CA PHE A 30 3.10 5.91 0.37
C PHE A 30 2.65 7.34 0.66
N SER A 31 3.60 8.24 0.96
CA SER A 31 3.31 9.65 1.18
C SER A 31 2.78 10.35 -0.09
N ASP A 32 3.35 10.04 -1.25
CA ASP A 32 2.88 10.57 -2.54
C ASP A 32 1.49 10.04 -2.88
N TRP A 33 1.20 8.76 -2.62
CA TRP A 33 -0.14 8.19 -2.80
C TRP A 33 -1.17 8.81 -1.84
N LYS A 34 -0.78 9.09 -0.59
CA LYS A 34 -1.63 9.80 0.38
C LYS A 34 -2.03 11.17 -0.12
N LYS A 35 -1.07 11.90 -0.73
CA LYS A 35 -1.25 13.25 -1.26
C LYS A 35 -1.83 13.29 -2.67
N GLY A 36 -2.06 12.13 -3.31
CA GLY A 36 -2.53 12.04 -4.69
C GLY A 36 -1.50 12.50 -5.74
N LYS A 37 -0.23 12.67 -5.37
CA LYS A 37 0.84 13.20 -6.24
C LYS A 37 1.28 12.19 -7.31
N SER A 38 1.09 10.89 -7.06
CA SER A 38 1.50 9.83 -7.97
C SER A 38 0.46 8.72 -8.05
N LYS A 39 0.31 8.13 -9.24
CA LYS A 39 -0.56 6.98 -9.46
C LYS A 39 0.22 5.70 -9.15
N PRO A 40 -0.28 4.81 -8.28
CA PRO A 40 0.39 3.54 -7.99
C PRO A 40 0.51 2.68 -9.25
N LYS A 41 1.71 2.18 -9.52
CA LYS A 41 1.96 1.20 -10.58
C LYS A 41 1.47 -0.17 -10.14
N ILE A 42 0.99 -0.97 -11.09
CA ILE A 42 0.47 -2.33 -10.87
C ILE A 42 1.47 -3.20 -10.09
N ASP A 43 2.76 -3.11 -10.41
CA ASP A 43 3.82 -3.86 -9.74
C ASP A 43 3.83 -3.65 -8.20
N LYS A 44 3.76 -2.37 -7.77
CA LYS A 44 3.71 -2.03 -6.34
C LYS A 44 2.38 -2.41 -5.68
N LEU A 45 1.28 -2.36 -6.43
CA LEU A 45 -0.01 -2.83 -5.95
C LEU A 45 0.01 -4.34 -5.71
N LYS A 46 0.65 -5.11 -6.60
CA LYS A 46 0.82 -6.55 -6.46
C LYS A 46 1.62 -6.90 -5.21
N ILE A 47 2.73 -6.20 -4.96
CA ILE A 47 3.53 -6.39 -3.74
C ILE A 47 2.71 -6.14 -2.48
N LEU A 48 1.89 -5.09 -2.45
CA LEU A 48 1.02 -4.83 -1.30
C LEU A 48 -0.08 -5.88 -1.16
N ALA A 49 -0.69 -6.28 -2.27
CA ALA A 49 -1.72 -7.31 -2.31
C ALA A 49 -1.20 -8.63 -1.72
N ASP A 50 -0.02 -9.06 -2.16
CA ASP A 50 0.69 -10.23 -1.62
C ASP A 50 1.01 -10.06 -0.12
N TYR A 51 1.60 -8.93 0.27
CA TYR A 51 1.96 -8.65 1.67
C TYR A 51 0.76 -8.69 2.64
N PHE A 52 -0.40 -8.21 2.21
CA PHE A 52 -1.63 -8.20 3.01
C PHE A 52 -2.51 -9.43 2.78
N GLY A 53 -2.16 -10.34 1.87
CA GLY A 53 -2.95 -11.51 1.53
C GLY A 53 -4.31 -11.19 0.89
N VAL A 54 -4.40 -10.11 0.11
CA VAL A 54 -5.62 -9.67 -0.59
C VAL A 54 -5.44 -9.72 -2.11
N SER A 55 -6.53 -9.75 -2.89
CA SER A 55 -6.43 -9.62 -4.36
C SER A 55 -5.93 -8.21 -4.75
N ILE A 56 -5.21 -8.10 -5.86
CA ILE A 56 -4.80 -6.79 -6.41
C ILE A 56 -6.01 -5.92 -6.77
N GLU A 57 -7.12 -6.54 -7.15
CA GLU A 57 -8.40 -5.89 -7.46
C GLU A 57 -8.90 -5.05 -6.28
N TYR A 58 -8.60 -5.50 -5.04
CA TYR A 58 -8.90 -4.76 -3.83
C TYR A 58 -8.39 -3.33 -3.91
N PHE A 59 -7.23 -3.06 -4.54
CA PHE A 59 -6.70 -1.71 -4.65
C PHE A 59 -7.21 -0.92 -5.88
N LEU A 60 -7.74 -1.61 -6.88
CA LEU A 60 -8.18 -1.07 -8.17
C LEU A 60 -9.65 -0.64 -8.16
N GLU A 61 -10.48 -1.33 -7.38
CA GLU A 61 -11.83 -0.90 -7.00
C GLU A 61 -11.80 0.39 -6.14
#